data_AF-A0A852E9V6-F1
#
_entry.id   AF-A0A852E9V6-F1
#
_cell.length_a   1.000
_cell.length_b   1.000
_cell.length_c   1.000
_cell.angle_alpha   90.00
_cell.angle_beta   90.00
_cell.angle_gamma   90.00
#
_symmetry.space_group_name_H-M   'P 1'
#
loop_
_entity.id
_entity.type
_entity.pdbx_description
1 polymer ?
#
loop_
_entity_poly.entity_id
_entity_poly.type
_entity_poly.pdbx_seq_one_letter_code
_entity_poly.pdbx_strand_id
1 'polypeptide(L)'
;LLLGSERLQVGCYTTLDYIIGDTGIAKGKYFWAFNVEAYSYLVKVGVHLTKVHGFFLCSRYEQDSGHDSGSEDAFFDSSQPCTLVTLGMKKFFIPATPAAPKDPASRILPLPSCLGICLDCDRGRVGFYDAGHMKCLYECEVDCSGLMYPAFALMGGAAVHLEEAVTANYRE
;
A
#
# COMPACT_ATOMS: atom_id res chain seq x y z
N LEU A 1 17.99 -19.28 8.05
CA LEU A 1 18.82 -18.49 9.00
C LEU A 1 18.70 -17.02 8.60
N LEU A 2 17.83 -16.28 9.29
CA LEU A 2 17.64 -14.84 9.12
C LEU A 2 18.65 -14.13 10.04
N LEU A 3 19.79 -13.75 9.49
CA LEU A 3 20.80 -12.96 10.19
C LEU A 3 20.70 -11.51 9.68
N GLY A 4 20.19 -10.61 10.52
CA GLY A 4 20.53 -9.18 10.44
C GLY A 4 19.40 -8.18 10.15
N SER A 5 18.35 -8.11 10.98
CA SER A 5 17.60 -6.84 11.13
C SER A 5 17.38 -6.47 12.60
N GLU A 6 18.14 -5.48 13.08
CA GLU A 6 17.77 -4.59 14.20
C GLU A 6 16.83 -3.50 13.61
N ARG A 7 15.82 -2.90 14.27
CA ARG A 7 15.44 -2.81 15.69
C ARG A 7 13.97 -2.37 15.81
N LEU A 8 13.33 -2.80 16.90
CA LEU A 8 12.08 -2.27 17.47
C LEU A 8 12.21 -0.79 17.89
N GLN A 9 11.17 0.02 17.69
CA GLN A 9 10.88 1.14 18.59
C GLN A 9 9.37 1.45 18.70
N VAL A 10 8.92 1.58 19.95
CA VAL A 10 7.54 1.70 20.43
C VAL A 10 7.16 3.18 20.66
N GLY A 11 5.95 3.59 20.24
CA GLY A 11 5.33 4.86 20.63
C GLY A 11 3.93 5.11 20.01
N CYS A 12 2.89 5.10 20.85
CA CYS A 12 1.48 5.51 20.66
C CYS A 12 0.59 4.78 19.59
N TYR A 13 0.03 3.65 20.05
CA TYR A 13 -1.24 2.95 19.75
C TYR A 13 -1.57 2.33 18.39
N THR A 14 -0.71 2.37 17.38
CA THR A 14 -0.74 1.38 16.29
C THR A 14 0.64 1.28 15.66
N THR A 15 1.47 0.31 16.08
CA THR A 15 2.72 0.00 15.39
C THR A 15 2.40 -0.71 14.09
N LEU A 16 2.76 -0.08 12.97
CA LEU A 16 2.76 -0.71 11.66
C LEU A 16 4.18 -1.20 11.37
N ASP A 17 4.33 -2.48 11.10
CA ASP A 17 5.57 -3.07 10.61
C ASP A 17 5.61 -2.90 9.08
N TYR A 18 6.54 -2.07 8.60
CA TYR A 18 6.69 -1.79 7.18
C TYR A 18 7.65 -2.76 6.52
N ILE A 19 7.22 -3.35 5.41
CA ILE A 19 8.02 -4.19 4.53
C ILE A 19 8.08 -3.49 3.17
N ILE A 20 9.29 -3.15 2.73
CA ILE A 20 9.53 -2.53 1.42
C ILE A 20 10.33 -3.52 0.57
N GLY A 21 9.90 -3.70 -0.68
CA GLY A 21 10.60 -4.52 -1.66
C GLY A 21 12.04 -4.05 -1.84
N ASP A 22 12.94 -5.00 -2.08
CA ASP A 22 14.35 -4.73 -2.31
C ASP A 22 14.66 -4.24 -3.73
N THR A 23 13.73 -4.45 -4.66
CA THR A 23 13.90 -4.10 -6.07
C THR A 23 13.10 -2.84 -6.41
N GLY A 24 13.82 -1.80 -6.85
CA GLY A 24 13.22 -0.54 -7.29
C GLY A 24 12.82 -0.59 -8.76
N ILE A 25 11.62 -0.11 -9.06
CA ILE A 25 11.01 -0.11 -10.38
C ILE A 25 11.01 1.32 -10.91
N ALA A 26 11.63 1.55 -12.07
CA ALA A 26 11.74 2.87 -12.68
C ALA A 26 10.89 3.05 -13.96
N LYS A 27 10.66 1.96 -14.70
CA LYS A 27 10.04 1.95 -16.04
C LYS A 27 9.39 0.61 -16.30
N GLY A 28 8.44 0.54 -17.23
CA GLY A 28 7.77 -0.70 -17.58
C GLY A 28 6.58 -1.02 -16.69
N LYS A 29 6.07 -2.25 -16.85
CA LYS A 29 4.89 -2.76 -16.17
C LYS A 29 5.23 -4.00 -15.34
N TYR A 30 4.89 -3.95 -14.05
CA TYR A 30 5.17 -5.00 -13.09
C TYR A 30 3.89 -5.43 -12.39
N PHE A 31 3.78 -6.73 -12.14
CA PHE A 31 2.66 -7.30 -11.42
C PHE A 31 3.18 -8.26 -10.35
N TRP A 32 2.64 -8.15 -9.15
CA TRP A 32 2.86 -9.12 -8.08
C TRP A 32 1.54 -9.42 -7.38
N ALA A 33 1.40 -10.66 -6.96
CA ALA A 33 0.21 -11.15 -6.27
C ALA A 33 0.57 -11.64 -4.87
N PHE A 34 -0.38 -11.55 -3.95
CA PHE A 34 -0.21 -11.99 -2.58
C PHE A 34 -1.54 -12.30 -1.90
N ASN A 35 -1.44 -13.09 -0.85
CA ASN A 35 -2.54 -13.45 0.03
C ASN A 35 -2.35 -12.75 1.38
N VAL A 36 -3.45 -12.30 1.98
CA VAL A 36 -3.47 -11.78 3.35
C VAL A 36 -3.98 -12.87 4.27
N GLU A 37 -3.23 -13.17 5.32
CA GLU A 37 -3.64 -14.20 6.28
C GLU A 37 -4.97 -13.86 6.95
N ALA A 38 -5.83 -14.86 7.13
CA ALA A 38 -7.21 -14.65 7.59
C ALA A 38 -7.29 -14.08 9.02
N TYR A 39 -6.24 -14.27 9.83
CA TYR A 39 -6.13 -13.70 11.18
C TYR A 39 -5.62 -12.25 11.19
N SER A 40 -5.19 -11.72 10.04
CA SER A 40 -4.69 -10.36 9.94
C SER A 40 -5.80 -9.35 10.21
N TYR A 41 -5.56 -8.47 11.19
CA TYR A 41 -6.51 -7.42 11.54
C TYR A 41 -6.56 -6.35 10.44
N LEU A 42 -5.41 -5.76 10.12
CA LEU A 42 -5.28 -4.70 9.13
C LEU A 42 -3.92 -4.77 8.45
N VAL A 43 -3.93 -4.61 7.13
CA VAL A 43 -2.73 -4.50 6.28
C VAL A 43 -2.93 -3.34 5.32
N LYS A 44 -1.90 -2.51 5.12
CA LYS A 44 -1.86 -1.55 4.02
C LYS A 44 -0.90 -2.05 2.95
N VAL A 45 -1.26 -1.92 1.69
CA VAL A 45 -0.49 -2.48 0.56
C VAL A 45 -0.46 -1.51 -0.59
N GLY A 46 0.63 -1.49 -1.36
CA GLY A 46 0.75 -0.63 -2.53
C GLY A 46 2.18 -0.39 -2.96
N VAL A 47 2.46 0.84 -3.36
CA VAL A 47 3.78 1.28 -3.83
C VAL A 47 4.30 2.49 -3.06
N HIS A 48 5.62 2.59 -2.93
CA HIS A 48 6.31 3.67 -2.22
C HIS A 48 7.50 4.19 -3.05
N LEU A 49 7.65 5.53 -3.09
CA LEU A 49 8.66 6.23 -3.90
C LEU A 49 10.08 6.29 -3.30
N THR A 50 10.28 5.92 -2.02
CA THR A 50 11.59 6.09 -1.35
C THR A 50 12.03 4.84 -0.60
N LYS A 51 13.26 4.40 -0.87
CA LYS A 51 13.92 3.25 -0.22
C LYS A 51 14.63 3.62 1.09
N VAL A 52 14.11 4.59 1.83
CA VAL A 52 14.82 5.13 2.99
C VAL A 52 14.49 4.29 4.23
N HIS A 53 15.50 3.55 4.70
CA HIS A 53 15.54 2.76 5.94
C HIS A 53 15.45 3.65 7.21
N GLY A 54 14.55 4.64 7.25
CA GLY A 54 14.52 5.63 8.34
C GLY A 54 13.42 6.70 8.30
N PHE A 55 12.36 6.56 7.49
CA PHE A 55 11.19 7.46 7.58
C PHE A 55 10.18 6.98 8.63
N PHE A 56 10.56 6.98 9.91
CA PHE A 56 9.63 6.83 11.03
C PHE A 56 8.57 7.99 11.14
N LEU A 57 8.35 8.79 10.09
CA LEU A 57 7.74 10.11 10.22
C LEU A 57 6.70 10.48 9.13
N CYS A 58 6.13 9.52 8.38
CA CYS A 58 4.93 9.80 7.57
C CYS A 58 3.67 10.10 8.44
N SER A 59 3.85 10.28 9.75
CA SER A 59 2.87 10.75 10.73
C SER A 59 3.22 12.13 11.32
N ARG A 60 4.26 12.83 10.84
CA ARG A 60 4.75 14.09 11.48
C ARG A 60 4.59 15.31 10.59
N TYR A 61 3.41 15.50 10.02
CA TYR A 61 2.94 16.85 9.77
C TYR A 61 2.17 17.32 11.01
N GLU A 62 2.89 18.03 11.89
CA GLU A 62 2.39 18.99 12.89
C GLU A 62 1.14 18.60 13.71
N GLN A 63 1.35 18.01 14.90
CA GLN A 63 0.41 18.19 16.02
C GLN A 63 1.18 18.57 17.29
N ASP A 64 1.95 19.65 17.20
CA ASP A 64 2.28 20.47 18.37
C ASP A 64 2.01 21.97 18.10
N SER A 65 1.00 22.24 17.27
CA SER A 65 0.42 23.58 17.14
C SER A 65 -0.92 23.55 17.87
N GLY A 66 -0.87 23.73 19.19
CA GLY A 66 -2.06 24.07 19.94
C GLY A 66 -2.60 25.40 19.43
N HIS A 67 -3.71 25.38 18.70
CA HIS A 67 -4.62 26.51 18.62
C HIS A 67 -5.96 26.09 18.02
N ASP A 68 -7.04 26.53 18.67
CA ASP A 68 -8.39 26.48 18.12
C ASP A 68 -8.40 27.21 16.77
N SER A 69 -8.91 26.56 15.72
CA SER A 69 -9.47 27.22 14.54
C SER A 69 -10.23 26.19 13.73
N GLY A 70 -11.53 26.41 13.61
CA GLY A 70 -12.39 25.66 12.71
C GLY A 70 -12.07 26.00 11.25
N SER A 71 -11.52 25.03 10.52
CA SER A 71 -11.66 24.94 9.07
C SER A 71 -11.51 23.46 8.69
N GLU A 72 -12.60 22.85 8.28
CA GLU A 72 -12.65 21.49 7.71
C GLU A 72 -12.14 21.52 6.26
N ASP A 73 -10.88 21.94 6.07
CA ASP A 73 -10.16 21.73 4.83
C ASP A 73 -9.10 20.65 5.10
N ALA A 74 -9.49 19.40 4.89
CA ALA A 74 -8.55 18.29 4.79
C ALA A 74 -7.62 18.59 3.60
N PHE A 75 -6.48 19.21 3.89
CA PHE A 75 -5.39 19.46 2.96
C PHE A 75 -4.85 18.11 2.49
N PHE A 76 -5.49 17.55 1.47
CA PHE A 76 -5.02 16.37 0.76
C PHE A 76 -3.88 16.85 -0.12
N ASP A 77 -2.69 16.98 0.47
CA ASP A 77 -1.48 17.19 -0.30
C ASP A 77 -1.39 16.00 -1.27
N SER A 78 -1.56 16.28 -2.55
CA SER A 78 -1.59 15.34 -3.67
C SER A 78 -0.26 14.60 -3.87
N SER A 79 0.70 14.79 -2.95
CA SER A 79 2.05 14.26 -2.97
C SER A 79 2.32 13.28 -1.82
N GLN A 80 1.31 12.56 -1.30
CA GLN A 80 1.62 11.46 -0.38
C GLN A 80 2.60 10.49 -1.08
N PRO A 81 3.81 10.27 -0.53
CA PRO A 81 4.89 9.51 -1.19
C PRO A 81 4.60 8.01 -1.30
N CYS A 82 3.40 7.59 -0.91
CA CYS A 82 2.93 6.23 -0.78
C CYS A 82 1.50 6.13 -1.33
N THR A 83 1.28 5.26 -2.31
CA THR A 83 -0.06 4.92 -2.79
C THR A 83 -0.45 3.58 -2.20
N LEU A 84 -1.13 3.62 -1.05
CA LEU A 84 -1.51 2.42 -0.29
C LEU A 84 -3.04 2.28 -0.19
N VAL A 85 -3.53 1.05 -0.33
CA VAL A 85 -4.92 0.68 0.00
C VAL A 85 -4.95 -0.09 1.31
N THR A 86 -6.07 -0.02 2.02
CA THR A 86 -6.24 -0.72 3.31
C THR A 86 -7.02 -2.02 3.11
N LEU A 87 -6.55 -3.10 3.71
CA LEU A 87 -7.16 -4.41 3.76
C LEU A 87 -7.38 -4.78 5.21
N GLY A 88 -8.51 -5.41 5.55
CA GLY A 88 -8.75 -5.85 6.91
C GLY A 88 -10.15 -6.39 7.09
N MET A 89 -10.36 -7.25 8.09
CA MET A 89 -11.69 -7.81 8.39
C MET A 89 -12.38 -8.44 7.14
N LYS A 90 -11.63 -9.11 6.27
CA LYS A 90 -12.08 -9.64 4.97
C LYS A 90 -12.67 -8.59 4.02
N LYS A 91 -12.25 -7.34 4.15
CA LYS A 91 -12.67 -6.20 3.33
C LYS A 91 -11.47 -5.52 2.69
N PHE A 92 -11.71 -5.00 1.49
CA PHE A 92 -10.83 -4.12 0.74
C PHE A 92 -11.41 -2.71 0.79
N PHE A 93 -10.64 -1.73 1.27
CA PHE A 93 -11.09 -0.36 1.47
C PHE A 93 -10.46 0.55 0.41
N ILE A 94 -11.29 1.09 -0.47
CA ILE A 94 -10.90 2.07 -1.49
C ILE A 94 -10.63 3.43 -0.80
N PRO A 95 -9.43 4.03 -0.97
CA PRO A 95 -9.10 5.35 -0.44
C PRO A 95 -10.14 6.41 -0.81
N ALA A 96 -10.37 7.36 0.09
CA ALA A 96 -11.19 8.53 -0.23
C ALA A 96 -10.34 9.50 -1.07
N THR A 97 -10.73 9.74 -2.31
CA THR A 97 -10.18 10.82 -3.13
C THR A 97 -11.28 11.86 -3.38
N PRO A 98 -10.95 13.11 -3.74
CA PRO A 98 -11.95 14.14 -4.05
C PRO A 98 -12.95 13.73 -5.14
N ALA A 99 -12.53 12.83 -6.03
CA ALA A 99 -13.35 12.26 -7.10
C ALA A 99 -14.09 10.97 -6.69
N ALA A 100 -13.84 10.43 -5.49
CA ALA A 100 -14.43 9.18 -5.04
C ALA A 100 -15.90 9.34 -4.63
N PRO A 101 -16.70 8.26 -4.68
CA PRO A 101 -18.07 8.27 -4.20
C PRO A 101 -18.16 8.77 -2.76
N LYS A 102 -19.10 9.69 -2.51
CA LYS A 102 -19.34 10.25 -1.18
C LYS A 102 -19.86 9.21 -0.18
N ASP A 103 -20.49 8.13 -0.67
CA ASP A 103 -20.95 7.02 0.17
C ASP A 103 -19.78 6.10 0.57
N PRO A 104 -19.40 6.04 1.86
CA PRO A 104 -18.33 5.16 2.32
C PRO A 104 -18.63 3.67 2.13
N ALA A 105 -19.90 3.25 2.11
CA ALA A 105 -20.24 1.83 1.93
C ALA A 105 -19.88 1.34 0.52
N SER A 106 -20.07 2.17 -0.50
CA SER A 106 -19.68 1.88 -1.89
C SER A 106 -18.16 1.70 -2.10
N ARG A 107 -17.34 2.09 -1.12
CA ARG A 107 -15.86 2.00 -1.16
C ARG A 107 -15.31 0.77 -0.42
N ILE A 108 -16.19 -0.07 0.10
CA ILE A 108 -15.84 -1.30 0.80
C ILE A 108 -16.19 -2.48 -0.09
N LEU A 109 -15.16 -3.16 -0.58
CA LEU A 109 -15.30 -4.37 -1.39
C LEU A 109 -14.98 -5.61 -0.53
N PRO A 110 -15.51 -6.80 -0.88
CA PRO A 110 -15.02 -8.05 -0.29
C PRO A 110 -13.54 -8.23 -0.64
N LEU A 111 -12.73 -8.66 0.34
CA LEU A 111 -11.32 -8.97 0.10
C LEU A 111 -11.23 -10.25 -0.76
N PRO A 112 -10.56 -10.21 -1.93
CA PRO A 112 -10.33 -11.41 -2.72
C PRO A 112 -9.40 -12.38 -1.99
N SER A 113 -9.45 -13.66 -2.36
CA SER A 113 -8.54 -14.67 -1.80
C SER A 113 -7.08 -14.34 -2.11
N CYS A 114 -6.81 -13.84 -3.32
CA CYS A 114 -5.52 -13.39 -3.80
C CYS A 114 -5.64 -11.99 -4.41
N LEU A 115 -4.84 -11.04 -3.91
CA LEU A 115 -4.80 -9.67 -4.40
C LEU A 115 -3.57 -9.47 -5.28
N GLY A 116 -3.76 -8.82 -6.42
CA GLY A 116 -2.70 -8.40 -7.32
C GLY A 116 -2.50 -6.89 -7.28
N ILE A 117 -1.25 -6.44 -7.37
CA ILE A 117 -0.90 -5.05 -7.63
C ILE A 117 -0.18 -4.99 -8.98
N CYS A 118 -0.66 -4.11 -9.86
CA CYS A 118 -0.03 -3.80 -11.12
C CYS A 118 0.49 -2.37 -11.10
N LEU A 119 1.80 -2.19 -11.19
CA LEU A 119 2.43 -0.90 -11.38
C LEU A 119 2.79 -0.73 -12.86
N ASP A 120 2.24 0.30 -13.51
CA ASP A 120 2.56 0.70 -14.87
C ASP A 120 3.25 2.07 -14.81
N CYS A 121 4.58 2.05 -14.72
CA CYS A 121 5.39 3.26 -14.64
C CYS A 121 5.33 4.08 -15.93
N ASP A 122 5.18 3.41 -17.08
CA ASP A 122 5.11 4.08 -18.38
C ASP A 122 3.83 4.92 -18.50
N ARG A 123 2.77 4.52 -17.80
CA ARG A 123 1.49 5.24 -17.75
C ARG A 123 1.26 6.00 -16.44
N GLY A 124 2.18 5.94 -15.48
CA GLY A 124 2.04 6.58 -14.17
C GLY A 124 0.82 6.12 -13.38
N ARG A 125 0.53 4.82 -13.40
CA ARG A 125 -0.66 4.26 -12.73
C ARG A 125 -0.36 3.02 -11.91
N VAL A 126 -1.09 2.85 -10.82
CA VAL A 126 -1.12 1.63 -10.03
C VAL A 126 -2.55 1.12 -9.92
N GLY A 127 -2.73 -0.16 -10.23
CA GLY A 127 -4.00 -0.86 -10.14
C GLY A 127 -3.95 -2.00 -9.13
N PHE A 128 -5.07 -2.21 -8.45
CA PHE A 128 -5.32 -3.26 -7.47
C PHE A 128 -6.37 -4.20 -8.03
N TYR A 129 -6.08 -5.49 -8.03
CA TYR A 129 -6.86 -6.51 -8.74
C TYR A 129 -7.20 -7.67 -7.80
N ASP A 130 -8.36 -8.27 -8.02
CA ASP A 130 -8.57 -9.67 -7.67
C ASP A 130 -7.77 -10.50 -8.67
N ALA A 131 -6.64 -11.06 -8.23
CA ALA A 131 -5.71 -11.78 -9.09
C ALA A 131 -6.29 -13.12 -9.57
N GLY A 132 -7.16 -13.75 -8.79
CA GLY A 132 -7.79 -15.02 -9.17
C GLY A 132 -8.73 -14.88 -10.37
N HIS A 133 -9.39 -13.74 -10.50
CA HIS A 133 -10.32 -13.45 -11.60
C HIS A 133 -9.81 -12.38 -12.58
N MET A 134 -8.60 -11.85 -12.37
CA MET A 134 -8.04 -10.71 -13.10
C MET A 134 -8.99 -9.51 -13.18
N LYS A 135 -9.71 -9.23 -12.10
CA LYS A 135 -10.70 -8.14 -12.04
C LYS A 135 -10.11 -6.92 -11.34
N CYS A 136 -10.13 -5.77 -12.01
CA CYS A 136 -9.72 -4.50 -11.42
C CYS A 136 -10.69 -4.09 -10.29
N LEU A 137 -10.14 -3.83 -9.11
CA LEU A 137 -10.88 -3.37 -7.93
C LEU A 137 -10.75 -1.86 -7.74
N TYR A 138 -9.54 -1.34 -7.94
CA TYR A 138 -9.24 0.08 -7.80
C TYR A 138 -8.01 0.43 -8.64
N GLU A 139 -7.99 1.60 -9.25
CA GLU A 139 -6.84 2.11 -9.99
C GLU A 139 -6.68 3.60 -9.68
N CYS A 140 -5.45 4.06 -9.54
CA CYS A 140 -5.13 5.46 -9.34
C CYS A 140 -3.81 5.85 -10.00
N GLU A 141 -3.65 7.14 -10.23
CA GLU A 141 -2.41 7.72 -10.74
C GLU A 141 -1.34 7.72 -9.64
N VAL A 142 -0.08 7.60 -10.07
CA VAL A 142 1.08 7.64 -9.20
C VAL A 142 2.25 8.30 -9.91
N ASP A 143 2.99 9.13 -9.19
CA ASP A 143 4.22 9.71 -9.71
C ASP A 143 5.32 8.64 -9.83
N CYS A 144 5.82 8.43 -11.04
CA CYS A 144 6.92 7.51 -11.34
C CYS A 144 8.21 8.25 -11.71
N SER A 145 8.37 9.50 -11.25
CA SER A 145 9.60 10.28 -11.42
C SER A 145 10.81 9.65 -10.71
N GLY A 146 10.56 8.87 -9.65
CA GLY A 146 11.56 8.15 -8.86
C GLY A 146 11.47 6.63 -8.96
N LEU A 147 12.26 5.94 -8.14
CA LEU A 147 12.18 4.49 -8.00
C LEU A 147 11.00 4.09 -7.12
N MET A 148 10.16 3.20 -7.63
CA MET A 148 8.98 2.70 -6.96
C MET A 148 9.24 1.31 -6.37
N TYR A 149 8.80 1.10 -5.14
CA TYR A 149 9.01 -0.16 -4.43
C TYR A 149 7.66 -0.73 -4.00
N PRO A 150 7.43 -2.05 -4.14
CA PRO A 150 6.32 -2.72 -3.45
C PRO A 150 6.38 -2.43 -1.96
N ALA A 151 5.25 -2.11 -1.34
CA ALA A 151 5.19 -1.72 0.05
C ALA A 151 4.01 -2.39 0.77
N PHE A 152 4.29 -2.89 1.97
CA PHE A 152 3.31 -3.50 2.88
C PHE A 152 3.49 -2.87 4.27
N ALA A 153 2.40 -2.54 4.95
CA ALA A 153 2.40 -2.09 6.33
C ALA A 153 1.44 -2.97 7.13
N LEU A 154 1.98 -3.75 8.06
CA LEU A 154 1.27 -4.78 8.82
C LEU A 154 0.92 -4.26 10.20
N MET A 155 -0.35 -4.35 10.61
CA MET A 155 -0.78 -3.94 11.94
C MET A 155 -0.84 -5.14 12.89
N GLY A 156 -0.05 -5.10 13.97
CA GLY A 156 -0.01 -6.18 14.96
C GLY A 156 0.50 -7.48 14.35
N GLY A 157 -0.13 -8.61 14.69
CA GLY A 157 0.22 -9.91 14.13
C GLY A 157 -0.33 -10.17 12.72
N ALA A 158 -0.35 -9.17 11.83
CA ALA A 158 -0.80 -9.37 10.46
C ALA A 158 0.30 -10.01 9.60
N ALA A 159 -0.09 -10.78 8.59
CA ALA A 159 0.84 -11.45 7.70
C ALA A 159 0.36 -11.45 6.25
N VAL A 160 1.34 -11.37 5.34
CA VAL A 160 1.13 -11.45 3.88
C VAL A 160 2.04 -12.53 3.30
N HIS A 161 1.51 -13.29 2.35
CA HIS A 161 2.24 -14.29 1.60
C HIS A 161 2.27 -13.87 0.13
N LEU A 162 3.43 -13.45 -0.36
CA LEU A 162 3.64 -13.23 -1.79
C LEU A 162 3.46 -14.56 -2.53
N GLU A 163 2.72 -14.52 -3.63
CA GLU A 163 2.73 -15.64 -4.56
C GLU A 163 4.11 -15.73 -5.20
N GLU A 164 4.64 -16.95 -5.29
CA GLU A 164 5.89 -17.15 -6.01
C GLU A 164 5.74 -16.62 -7.43
N ALA A 165 6.73 -15.87 -7.89
CA ALA A 165 6.81 -15.52 -9.30
C ALA A 165 6.82 -16.83 -10.08
N VAL A 166 5.71 -17.16 -10.74
CA VAL A 166 5.74 -18.10 -11.84
C VAL A 166 6.65 -17.43 -12.85
N THR A 167 7.93 -17.79 -12.81
CA THR A 167 8.85 -17.56 -13.91
C THR A 167 8.24 -18.36 -15.05
N ALA A 168 7.36 -17.69 -15.79
CA ALA A 168 6.93 -18.14 -17.09
C ALA A 168 8.23 -18.16 -17.90
N ASN A 169 8.87 -19.32 -17.89
CA ASN A 169 9.77 -19.72 -18.95
C ASN A 169 8.92 -19.65 -20.20
N TYR A 170 8.89 -18.47 -20.83
CA TYR A 170 8.55 -18.34 -22.23
C TYR A 170 9.63 -19.16 -22.94
N ARG A 171 9.32 -20.45 -23.16
CA ARG A 171 9.98 -21.25 -24.16
C ARG A 171 9.64 -20.61 -25.50
N GLU A 172 10.69 -20.08 -26.11
CA GLU A 172 10.94 -19.80 -27.55
C GLU A 172 9.73 -19.43 -28.43
#